data_AF-A0A914BDW5-F1
#
_entry.id   AF-A0A914BDW5-F1
#
_cell.length_a   1.000
_cell.length_b   1.000
_cell.length_c   1.000
_cell.angle_alpha   90.00
_cell.angle_beta   90.00
_cell.angle_gamma   90.00
#
_symmetry.space_group_name_H-M   'P 1'
#
loop_
_entity.id
_entity.type
_entity.pdbx_description
1 polymer ?
#
loop_
_entity_poly.entity_id
_entity_poly.type
_entity_poly.pdbx_seq_one_letter_code
_entity_poly.pdbx_strand_id
1 'polypeptide(L)'
;MWVYGGWKCPRIGCIRSVHPVFSRHLWLEGGIAVTCAVTANICAAGVAFRPHLPSRKRTIPADHTDEHSANRQAVTVTFTIARKYSLKCLFYGTVKLFRLNLLRQSYRLSMFCFVQATFILCYGSFIVYIVPFANSSGIEDQRAALLITAFGIGSFIGRPLSGLVNQKVPSLIIFEVAMFASACFVLIALLNTYPYFVISASMFGLAHGFQNTASRVMLREFVGVDNLGSAIGIYSAIGGVADLIGPIVAGSLYDASGTFSVVFYISAVSSFVGFLAMLLAPQLKKIEPGIHTEISVDNV
;
A
#
# COMPACT_ATOMS: atom_id res chain seq x y z
N MET A 1 20.39 -13.63 54.02
CA MET A 1 20.05 -15.00 53.61
C MET A 1 18.53 -15.11 53.66
N TRP A 2 17.85 -15.06 52.49
CA TRP A 2 16.38 -15.14 52.30
C TRP A 2 15.60 -13.99 53.01
N VAL A 3 14.62 -13.29 52.45
CA VAL A 3 13.33 -13.75 51.90
C VAL A 3 12.78 -12.61 51.01
N TYR A 4 12.51 -12.87 49.74
CA TYR A 4 11.63 -12.01 48.92
C TYR A 4 10.17 -12.34 49.25
N GLY A 5 9.44 -11.35 49.74
CA GLY A 5 8.01 -11.42 50.04
C GLY A 5 7.18 -11.66 48.78
N GLY A 6 6.35 -12.70 48.84
CA GLY A 6 5.52 -13.18 47.76
C GLY A 6 4.33 -12.28 47.44
N TRP A 7 4.05 -12.15 46.15
CA TRP A 7 2.72 -11.86 45.64
C TRP A 7 2.11 -13.19 45.17
N LYS A 8 1.16 -13.70 45.96
CA LYS A 8 0.31 -14.84 45.63
C LYS A 8 -0.62 -14.46 44.48
N CYS A 9 -0.49 -15.12 43.34
CA CYS A 9 -1.57 -15.20 42.35
C CYS A 9 -2.75 -16.00 42.93
N PRO A 10 -3.99 -15.49 42.89
CA PRO A 10 -5.16 -16.30 43.16
C PRO A 10 -5.38 -17.29 42.01
N ARG A 11 -5.62 -18.55 42.37
CA ARG A 11 -6.01 -19.63 41.46
C ARG A 11 -7.29 -19.24 40.71
N ILE A 12 -7.21 -19.19 39.39
CA ILE A 12 -8.30 -19.60 38.51
C ILE A 12 -7.70 -20.66 37.59
N GLY A 13 -8.10 -21.90 37.83
CA GLY A 13 -7.75 -23.03 36.99
C GLY A 13 -8.53 -23.03 35.69
N CYS A 14 -8.02 -23.84 34.75
CA CYS A 14 -8.70 -24.28 33.53
C CYS A 14 -8.79 -23.24 32.40
N ILE A 15 -7.72 -23.09 31.61
CA ILE A 15 -7.78 -23.33 30.15
C ILE A 15 -6.46 -23.98 29.74
N ARG A 16 -6.55 -25.28 29.46
CA ARG A 16 -5.52 -26.09 28.81
C ARG A 16 -5.49 -25.70 27.33
N SER A 17 -4.28 -25.56 26.78
CA SER A 17 -3.96 -25.52 25.35
C SER A 17 -4.66 -24.48 24.46
N VAL A 18 -4.20 -23.23 24.50
CA VAL A 18 -4.30 -22.36 23.32
C VAL A 18 -3.13 -22.71 22.41
N HIS A 19 -3.43 -23.38 21.30
CA HIS A 19 -2.48 -23.76 20.26
C HIS A 19 -1.58 -22.58 19.84
N PRO A 20 -0.31 -22.83 19.47
CA PRO A 20 0.59 -21.80 18.91
C PRO A 20 0.05 -21.14 17.63
N VAL A 21 -1.00 -21.70 17.01
CA VAL A 21 -1.69 -21.19 15.83
C VAL A 21 -2.55 -19.95 16.14
N PHE A 22 -3.24 -19.91 17.29
CA PHE A 22 -4.15 -18.80 17.63
C PHE A 22 -3.38 -17.52 17.99
N SER A 23 -2.22 -17.66 18.63
CA SER A 23 -1.30 -16.55 18.85
C SER A 23 -0.76 -16.01 17.52
N ARG A 24 -0.31 -16.87 16.60
CA ARG A 24 0.23 -16.46 15.29
C ARG A 24 -0.77 -15.64 14.46
N HIS A 25 -2.07 -15.97 14.47
CA HIS A 25 -3.09 -15.17 13.79
C HIS A 25 -3.24 -13.76 14.38
N LEU A 26 -3.20 -13.62 15.71
CA LEU A 26 -3.36 -12.32 16.37
C LEU A 26 -2.17 -11.37 16.11
N TRP A 27 -0.95 -11.89 16.03
CA TRP A 27 0.24 -11.11 15.67
C TRP A 27 0.22 -10.71 14.19
N LEU A 28 -0.27 -11.57 13.30
CA LEU A 28 -0.40 -11.25 11.88
C LEU A 28 -1.48 -10.19 11.62
N GLU A 29 -2.68 -10.36 12.20
CA GLU A 29 -3.76 -9.38 12.06
C GLU A 29 -3.37 -8.04 12.67
N GLY A 30 -2.70 -8.04 13.82
CA GLY A 30 -2.17 -6.83 14.45
C GLY A 30 -1.08 -6.16 13.62
N GLY A 31 -0.15 -6.93 13.04
CA GLY A 31 0.92 -6.43 12.18
C GLY A 31 0.39 -5.78 10.90
N ILE A 32 -0.54 -6.44 10.22
CA ILE A 32 -1.21 -5.93 9.02
C ILE A 32 -2.01 -4.66 9.35
N ALA A 33 -2.71 -4.63 10.48
CA ALA A 33 -3.45 -3.45 10.93
C ALA A 33 -2.50 -2.25 11.19
N VAL A 34 -1.31 -2.50 11.75
CA VAL A 34 -0.30 -1.46 12.01
C VAL A 34 0.30 -0.92 10.71
N THR A 35 0.69 -1.78 9.75
CA THR A 35 1.19 -1.32 8.45
C THR A 35 0.13 -0.55 7.66
N CYS A 36 -1.14 -0.98 7.74
CA CYS A 36 -2.27 -0.25 7.16
C CYS A 36 -2.48 1.11 7.83
N ALA A 37 -2.43 1.19 9.17
CA ALA A 37 -2.56 2.43 9.92
C ALA A 37 -1.42 3.42 9.61
N VAL A 38 -0.18 2.92 9.51
CA VAL A 38 0.98 3.73 9.12
C VAL A 38 0.83 4.23 7.68
N THR A 39 0.40 3.38 6.75
CA THR A 39 0.18 3.75 5.35
C THR A 39 -0.96 4.76 5.21
N ALA A 40 -2.05 4.59 5.96
CA ALA A 40 -3.16 5.54 6.02
C ALA A 40 -2.74 6.89 6.62
N ASN A 41 -1.93 6.88 7.67
CA ASN A 41 -1.35 8.09 8.26
C ASN A 41 -0.37 8.79 7.30
N ILE A 42 0.43 8.05 6.53
CA ILE A 42 1.29 8.62 5.48
C ILE A 42 0.45 9.23 4.36
N CYS A 43 -0.66 8.60 3.98
CA CYS A 43 -1.60 9.17 3.00
C CYS A 43 -2.25 10.46 3.52
N ALA A 44 -2.64 10.51 4.79
CA ALA A 44 -3.17 11.71 5.44
C ALA A 44 -2.11 12.82 5.59
N ALA A 45 -0.87 12.47 5.93
CA ALA A 45 0.25 13.41 6.04
C ALA A 45 0.67 13.98 4.67
N GLY A 46 0.67 13.17 3.61
CA GLY A 46 0.93 13.63 2.23
C GLY A 46 -0.10 14.66 1.74
N VAL A 47 -1.33 14.59 2.25
CA VAL A 47 -2.39 15.59 2.00
C VAL A 47 -2.11 16.91 2.74
N ALA A 48 -1.46 16.88 3.90
CA ALA A 48 -1.09 18.08 4.67
C ALA A 48 0.09 18.85 4.04
N PHE A 49 0.92 18.21 3.23
CA PHE A 49 2.06 18.84 2.53
C PHE A 49 1.69 19.54 1.21
N ARG A 50 0.41 19.84 0.94
CA ARG A 50 0.03 20.66 -0.23
C ARG A 50 0.71 22.04 -0.13
N PRO A 51 1.55 22.46 -1.08
CA PRO A 51 2.14 23.79 -1.04
C PRO A 51 1.03 24.83 -1.20
N HIS A 52 0.98 25.78 -0.27
CA HIS A 52 0.10 26.94 -0.37
C HIS A 52 0.51 27.78 -1.57
N LEU A 53 -0.28 27.77 -2.63
CA LEU A 53 -0.24 28.84 -3.63
C LEU A 53 -0.45 30.18 -2.92
N PRO A 54 0.32 31.23 -3.24
CA PRO A 54 0.25 32.49 -2.51
C PRO A 54 -1.15 33.10 -2.64
N SER A 55 -1.85 33.16 -1.51
CA SER A 55 -3.16 33.80 -1.41
C SER A 55 -3.00 35.30 -1.55
N ARG A 56 -3.69 35.90 -2.53
CA ARG A 56 -3.80 37.35 -2.71
C ARG A 56 -4.41 37.95 -1.44
N LYS A 57 -3.58 38.60 -0.61
CA LYS A 57 -4.00 39.29 0.62
C LYS A 57 -5.05 40.36 0.27
N ARG A 58 -6.27 40.20 0.80
CA ARG A 58 -7.26 41.27 0.90
C ARG A 58 -7.08 41.92 2.27
N THR A 59 -6.57 43.13 2.28
CA THR A 59 -6.33 43.94 3.49
C THR A 59 -7.68 44.39 4.07
N ILE A 60 -7.92 44.15 5.35
CA ILE A 60 -8.99 44.79 6.14
C ILE A 60 -8.30 45.39 7.38
N PRO A 61 -8.58 46.65 7.77
CA PRO A 61 -7.85 47.33 8.84
C PRO A 61 -8.26 46.82 10.23
N ALA A 62 -7.30 46.86 11.16
CA ALA A 62 -7.42 46.40 12.53
C ALA A 62 -8.25 47.37 13.39
N ASP A 63 -9.10 46.81 14.27
CA ASP A 63 -9.58 47.52 15.44
C ASP A 63 -9.33 46.67 16.69
N HIS A 64 -8.85 47.33 17.74
CA HIS A 64 -8.38 46.75 18.99
C HIS A 64 -9.57 46.53 19.93
N THR A 65 -9.71 45.34 20.53
CA THR A 65 -10.14 45.15 21.93
C THR A 65 -10.09 43.68 22.37
N ASP A 66 -9.44 43.48 23.52
CA ASP A 66 -9.61 42.43 24.53
C ASP A 66 -9.26 40.95 24.21
N GLU A 67 -7.98 40.65 24.37
CA GLU A 67 -7.31 39.37 24.07
C GLU A 67 -7.39 38.32 25.20
N HIS A 68 -7.80 38.67 26.42
CA HIS A 68 -7.63 37.80 27.61
C HIS A 68 -8.87 36.98 28.03
N SER A 69 -10.09 37.42 27.71
CA SER A 69 -11.34 36.72 28.06
C SER A 69 -11.82 35.74 26.97
N ALA A 70 -11.45 35.98 25.71
CA ALA A 70 -11.80 35.12 24.57
C ALA A 70 -11.10 33.75 24.60
N ASN A 71 -9.93 33.66 25.24
CA ASN A 71 -9.09 32.46 25.18
C ASN A 71 -9.67 31.27 25.98
N ARG A 72 -10.37 31.50 27.11
CA ARG A 72 -11.01 30.41 27.87
C ARG A 72 -12.27 29.86 27.20
N GLN A 73 -13.03 30.71 26.49
CA GLN A 73 -14.19 30.26 25.72
C GLN A 73 -13.76 29.57 24.42
N ALA A 74 -12.72 30.05 23.75
CA ALA A 74 -12.18 29.44 22.53
C ALA A 74 -11.62 28.03 22.76
N VAL A 75 -10.89 27.80 23.86
CA VAL A 75 -10.34 26.47 24.18
C VAL A 75 -11.45 25.45 24.48
N THR A 76 -12.53 25.87 25.12
CA THR A 76 -13.67 24.99 25.45
C THR A 76 -14.51 24.66 24.21
N VAL A 77 -14.72 25.64 23.32
CA VAL A 77 -15.47 25.47 22.06
C VAL A 77 -14.69 24.62 21.05
N THR A 78 -13.37 24.77 20.98
CA THR A 78 -12.51 23.95 20.09
C THR A 78 -12.56 22.47 20.47
N PHE A 79 -12.57 22.16 21.77
CA PHE A 79 -12.63 20.77 22.25
C PHE A 79 -14.03 20.14 22.10
N THR A 80 -15.10 20.92 22.15
CA THR A 80 -16.47 20.39 21.95
C THR A 80 -16.85 20.25 20.47
N ILE A 81 -16.33 21.11 19.60
CA ILE A 81 -16.47 20.96 18.13
C ILE A 81 -15.73 19.70 17.65
N ALA A 82 -14.55 19.37 18.20
CA ALA A 82 -13.81 18.17 17.81
C ALA A 82 -14.56 16.83 18.04
N ARG A 83 -15.52 16.79 18.96
CA ARG A 83 -16.17 15.54 19.39
C ARG A 83 -17.50 15.25 18.68
N LYS A 84 -18.13 16.24 18.02
CA LYS A 84 -19.49 16.12 17.47
C LYS A 84 -19.57 16.20 15.94
N TYR A 85 -18.47 16.53 15.26
CA TYR A 85 -18.38 16.49 13.80
C TYR A 85 -18.09 15.06 13.34
N SER A 86 -19.20 14.31 13.34
CA SER A 86 -19.43 12.96 12.83
C SER A 86 -18.44 12.50 11.75
N LEU A 87 -18.09 11.22 11.80
CA LEU A 87 -17.46 10.43 10.73
C LEU A 87 -17.87 10.88 9.32
N LYS A 88 -19.12 11.32 9.13
CA LYS A 88 -19.65 11.89 7.89
C LYS A 88 -18.94 13.15 7.39
N CYS A 89 -18.52 14.11 8.22
CA CYS A 89 -17.74 15.28 7.79
C CYS A 89 -16.28 14.91 7.50
N LEU A 90 -15.71 13.97 8.27
CA LEU A 90 -14.39 13.41 7.99
C LEU A 90 -14.39 12.68 6.64
N PHE A 91 -15.45 11.89 6.38
CA PHE A 91 -15.70 11.15 5.14
C PHE A 91 -16.04 12.06 3.97
N TYR A 92 -16.89 13.08 4.15
CA TYR A 92 -17.21 14.07 3.11
C TYR A 92 -16.00 14.97 2.81
N GLY A 93 -15.17 15.25 3.82
CA GLY A 93 -13.87 15.90 3.69
C GLY A 93 -12.88 15.05 2.91
N THR A 94 -12.73 13.76 3.23
CA THR A 94 -11.87 12.83 2.47
C THR A 94 -12.37 12.61 1.04
N VAL A 95 -13.68 12.49 0.82
CA VAL A 95 -14.32 12.36 -0.51
C VAL A 95 -14.27 13.65 -1.33
N LYS A 96 -14.12 14.82 -0.68
CA LYS A 96 -13.91 16.12 -1.36
C LYS A 96 -12.41 16.44 -1.55
N LEU A 97 -11.54 15.91 -0.69
CA LEU A 97 -10.07 15.98 -0.76
C LEU A 97 -9.50 15.04 -1.82
N PHE A 98 -9.99 13.80 -1.85
CA PHE A 98 -9.87 12.94 -3.00
C PHE A 98 -10.85 13.42 -4.04
N ARG A 99 -10.41 14.17 -5.05
CA ARG A 99 -11.26 14.44 -6.22
C ARG A 99 -11.58 13.09 -6.90
N LEU A 100 -12.51 12.29 -6.37
CA LEU A 100 -12.90 10.98 -6.89
C LEU A 100 -13.49 11.11 -8.31
N ASN A 101 -13.94 12.31 -8.67
CA ASN A 101 -14.23 12.66 -10.06
C ASN A 101 -13.05 12.40 -11.00
N LEU A 102 -11.78 12.45 -10.56
CA LEU A 102 -10.60 12.10 -11.37
C LEU A 102 -10.62 10.63 -11.80
N LEU A 103 -11.06 9.69 -10.94
CA LEU A 103 -11.19 8.28 -11.31
C LEU A 103 -12.25 8.08 -12.39
N ARG A 104 -13.33 8.86 -12.31
CA ARG A 104 -14.45 8.79 -13.26
C ARG A 104 -14.15 9.53 -14.57
N GLN A 105 -13.34 10.58 -14.51
CA GLN A 105 -13.00 11.44 -15.64
C GLN A 105 -11.82 10.87 -16.45
N SER A 106 -10.91 10.15 -15.80
CA SER A 106 -9.73 9.53 -16.43
C SER A 106 -9.81 8.01 -16.29
N TYR A 107 -10.25 7.34 -17.34
CA TYR A 107 -10.30 5.87 -17.34
C TYR A 107 -8.90 5.25 -17.22
N ARG A 108 -7.83 5.94 -17.66
CA ARG A 108 -6.43 5.52 -17.45
C ARG A 108 -6.10 5.40 -15.97
N LEU A 109 -6.53 6.36 -15.15
CA LEU A 109 -6.27 6.34 -13.71
C LEU A 109 -7.02 5.20 -13.04
N SER A 110 -8.29 4.97 -13.40
CA SER A 110 -9.10 3.87 -12.87
C SER A 110 -8.48 2.51 -13.20
N MET A 111 -8.09 2.31 -14.46
CA MET A 111 -7.40 1.10 -14.91
C MET A 111 -6.08 0.90 -14.17
N PHE A 112 -5.29 1.97 -14.02
CA PHE A 112 -4.01 1.90 -13.33
C PHE A 112 -4.17 1.56 -11.84
N CYS A 113 -5.22 2.08 -11.18
CA CYS A 113 -5.55 1.71 -9.81
C CYS A 113 -5.99 0.24 -9.69
N PHE A 114 -6.75 -0.27 -10.66
CA PHE A 114 -7.12 -1.69 -10.71
C PHE A 114 -5.87 -2.58 -10.83
N VAL A 115 -4.96 -2.25 -11.74
CA VAL A 115 -3.71 -2.98 -11.93
C VAL A 115 -2.84 -2.95 -10.68
N GLN A 116 -2.78 -1.81 -9.97
CA GLN A 116 -2.09 -1.73 -8.69
C GLN A 116 -2.73 -2.64 -7.63
N ALA A 117 -4.07 -2.67 -7.55
CA ALA A 117 -4.77 -3.53 -6.60
C ALA A 117 -4.44 -5.02 -6.85
N THR A 118 -4.46 -5.47 -8.11
CA THR A 118 -4.14 -6.87 -8.46
C THR A 118 -2.72 -7.27 -8.09
N PHE A 119 -1.77 -6.34 -8.18
CA PHE A 119 -0.38 -6.58 -7.80
C PHE A 119 -0.17 -6.59 -6.30
N ILE A 120 -0.81 -5.68 -5.56
CA ILE A 120 -0.74 -5.68 -4.10
C ILE A 120 -1.36 -6.95 -3.53
N LEU A 121 -2.46 -7.44 -4.11
CA LEU A 121 -3.04 -8.73 -3.69
C LEU A 121 -2.03 -9.88 -3.82
N CYS A 122 -1.26 -9.92 -4.92
CA CYS A 122 -0.18 -10.89 -5.09
C CYS A 122 0.94 -10.70 -4.06
N TYR A 123 1.41 -9.47 -3.88
CA TYR A 123 2.45 -9.13 -2.90
C TYR A 123 2.07 -9.52 -1.47
N GLY A 124 0.89 -9.10 -1.01
CA GLY A 124 0.40 -9.38 0.35
C GLY A 124 0.23 -10.88 0.60
N SER A 125 -0.24 -11.62 -0.40
CA SER A 125 -0.34 -13.08 -0.34
C SER A 125 1.05 -13.73 -0.26
N PHE A 126 1.97 -13.33 -1.14
CA PHE A 126 3.31 -13.90 -1.22
C PHE A 126 4.12 -13.66 0.07
N ILE A 127 4.16 -12.43 0.56
CA ILE A 127 5.00 -12.06 1.71
C ILE A 127 4.56 -12.76 3.00
N VAL A 128 3.24 -12.98 3.15
CA VAL A 128 2.68 -13.67 4.32
C VAL A 128 2.91 -15.17 4.25
N TYR A 129 2.72 -15.78 3.08
CA TYR A 129 2.68 -17.25 2.95
C TYR A 129 4.02 -17.89 2.57
N ILE A 130 5.03 -17.14 2.14
CA ILE A 130 6.32 -17.73 1.76
C ILE A 130 7.07 -18.41 2.91
N VAL A 131 7.04 -17.86 4.11
CA VAL A 131 7.69 -18.46 5.30
C VAL A 131 6.96 -19.73 5.76
N PRO A 132 5.62 -19.72 5.98
CA PRO A 132 4.87 -20.95 6.24
C PRO A 132 5.05 -22.03 5.18
N PHE A 133 5.12 -21.64 3.91
CA PHE A 133 5.31 -22.59 2.82
C PHE A 133 6.70 -23.23 2.83
N ALA A 134 7.76 -22.43 3.03
CA ALA A 134 9.11 -22.96 3.22
C ALA A 134 9.20 -23.91 4.41
N ASN A 135 8.57 -23.57 5.53
CA ASN A 135 8.52 -24.43 6.72
C ASN A 135 7.79 -25.75 6.46
N SER A 136 6.67 -25.70 5.73
CA SER A 136 5.93 -26.91 5.33
C SER A 136 6.75 -27.83 4.40
N SER A 137 7.73 -27.27 3.70
CA SER A 137 8.70 -28.01 2.87
C SER A 137 9.89 -28.55 3.67
N GLY A 138 9.89 -28.44 5.01
CA GLY A 138 10.96 -28.95 5.88
C GLY A 138 12.14 -27.99 6.09
N ILE A 139 12.01 -26.72 5.71
CA ILE A 139 13.05 -25.70 5.96
C ILE A 139 12.93 -25.21 7.41
N GLU A 140 14.08 -24.99 8.05
CA GLU A 140 14.18 -24.44 9.40
C GLU A 140 13.62 -23.01 9.49
N ASP A 141 12.89 -22.70 10.57
CA ASP A 141 12.26 -21.40 10.82
C ASP A 141 13.23 -20.21 10.62
N GLN A 142 14.47 -20.35 11.10
CA GLN A 142 15.48 -19.30 11.00
C GLN A 142 15.89 -19.04 9.54
N ARG A 143 16.01 -20.09 8.72
CA ARG A 143 16.32 -19.96 7.28
C ARG A 143 15.13 -19.46 6.49
N ALA A 144 13.91 -19.89 6.84
CA ALA A 144 12.70 -19.41 6.20
C ALA A 144 12.49 -17.90 6.45
N ALA A 145 12.78 -17.39 7.65
CA ALA A 145 12.71 -15.97 7.96
C ALA A 145 13.65 -15.11 7.08
N LEU A 146 14.81 -15.65 6.66
CA LEU A 146 15.74 -14.95 5.78
C LEU A 146 15.15 -14.66 4.38
N LEU A 147 14.08 -15.36 3.97
CA LEU A 147 13.41 -15.11 2.69
C LEU A 147 12.78 -13.71 2.65
N ILE A 148 12.22 -13.25 3.77
CA ILE A 148 11.66 -11.88 3.87
C ILE A 148 12.78 -10.85 3.75
N THR A 149 13.94 -11.12 4.38
CA THR A 149 15.13 -10.28 4.25
C THR A 149 15.65 -10.24 2.82
N ALA A 150 15.70 -11.39 2.14
CA ALA A 150 16.11 -11.50 0.74
C ALA A 150 15.18 -10.71 -0.19
N PHE A 151 13.86 -10.80 0.03
CA PHE A 151 12.88 -9.94 -0.64
C PHE A 151 13.16 -8.45 -0.39
N GLY A 152 13.41 -8.06 0.86
CA GLY A 152 13.73 -6.68 1.24
C GLY A 152 14.97 -6.14 0.52
N ILE A 153 16.04 -6.93 0.48
CA ILE A 153 17.27 -6.60 -0.25
C ILE A 153 16.99 -6.45 -1.76
N GLY A 154 16.28 -7.40 -2.35
CA GLY A 154 15.88 -7.33 -3.77
C GLY A 154 15.10 -6.06 -4.08
N SER A 155 14.10 -5.72 -3.26
CA SER A 155 13.30 -4.49 -3.42
C SER A 155 14.12 -3.22 -3.22
N PHE A 156 15.05 -3.21 -2.27
CA PHE A 156 15.95 -2.09 -2.04
C PHE A 156 16.84 -1.83 -3.25
N ILE A 157 17.41 -2.89 -3.85
CA ILE A 157 18.26 -2.82 -5.05
C ILE A 157 17.45 -2.46 -6.30
N GLY A 158 16.23 -3.00 -6.43
CA GLY A 158 15.36 -2.77 -7.59
C GLY A 158 14.97 -1.30 -7.78
N ARG A 159 14.83 -0.52 -6.69
CA ARG A 159 14.44 0.89 -6.75
C ARG A 159 15.42 1.81 -7.49
N PRO A 160 16.71 1.89 -7.10
CA PRO A 160 17.69 2.70 -7.82
C PRO A 160 17.94 2.16 -9.24
N LEU A 161 17.97 0.83 -9.42
CA LEU A 161 18.11 0.22 -10.74
C LEU A 161 16.98 0.65 -11.68
N SER A 162 15.74 0.63 -11.20
CA SER A 162 14.59 1.09 -11.97
C SER A 162 14.72 2.56 -12.36
N GLY A 163 15.19 3.42 -11.46
CA GLY A 163 15.45 4.83 -11.77
C GLY A 163 16.48 5.03 -12.89
N LEU A 164 17.55 4.23 -12.89
CA LEU A 164 18.58 4.26 -13.94
C LEU A 164 18.04 3.74 -15.29
N VAL A 165 17.31 2.62 -15.26
CA VAL A 165 16.73 2.01 -16.48
C VAL A 165 15.67 2.93 -17.09
N ASN A 166 14.93 3.67 -16.25
CA ASN A 166 13.91 4.63 -16.68
C ASN A 166 14.46 5.83 -17.48
N GLN A 167 15.78 6.04 -17.50
CA GLN A 167 16.41 7.04 -18.37
C GLN A 167 16.44 6.61 -19.84
N LYS A 168 16.42 5.29 -20.11
CA LYS A 168 16.58 4.72 -21.45
C LYS A 168 15.33 4.00 -21.94
N VAL A 169 14.51 3.50 -21.02
CA VAL A 169 13.31 2.70 -21.32
C VAL A 169 12.10 3.41 -20.72
N PRO A 170 10.97 3.51 -21.45
CA PRO A 170 9.76 4.15 -20.92
C PRO A 170 9.22 3.39 -19.69
N SER A 171 8.71 4.14 -18.71
CA SER A 171 8.21 3.59 -17.44
C SER A 171 7.12 2.53 -17.61
N LEU A 172 6.32 2.64 -18.68
CA LEU A 172 5.28 1.68 -19.02
C LEU A 172 5.85 0.29 -19.31
N ILE A 173 6.89 0.18 -20.13
CA ILE A 173 7.53 -1.11 -20.45
C ILE A 173 8.17 -1.68 -19.19
N ILE A 174 8.83 -0.84 -18.38
CA ILE A 174 9.46 -1.28 -17.14
C ILE A 174 8.41 -1.88 -16.20
N PHE A 175 7.25 -1.22 -16.06
CA PHE A 175 6.17 -1.68 -15.20
C PHE A 175 5.52 -2.97 -15.71
N GLU A 176 5.29 -3.08 -17.01
CA GLU A 176 4.77 -4.30 -17.65
C GLU A 176 5.71 -5.50 -17.46
N VAL A 177 7.01 -5.31 -17.72
CA VAL A 177 8.02 -6.36 -17.53
C VAL A 177 8.10 -6.75 -16.05
N ALA A 178 8.04 -5.80 -15.12
CA ALA A 178 8.06 -6.09 -13.69
C ALA A 178 6.82 -6.90 -13.26
N MET A 179 5.64 -6.58 -13.78
CA MET A 179 4.41 -7.34 -13.53
C MET A 179 4.50 -8.77 -14.03
N PHE A 180 4.93 -8.95 -15.28
CA PHE A 180 5.12 -10.28 -15.87
C PHE A 180 6.17 -11.09 -15.09
N ALA A 181 7.31 -10.49 -14.81
CA ALA A 181 8.38 -11.11 -14.04
C ALA A 181 7.90 -11.51 -12.63
N SER A 182 7.07 -10.68 -11.99
CA SER A 182 6.49 -11.00 -10.69
C SER A 182 5.64 -12.28 -10.71
N ALA A 183 4.81 -12.46 -11.74
CA ALA A 183 4.00 -13.67 -11.89
C ALA A 183 4.88 -14.92 -12.05
N CYS A 184 5.95 -14.82 -12.85
CA CYS A 184 6.90 -15.91 -13.04
C CYS A 184 7.68 -16.25 -11.76
N PHE A 185 8.22 -15.25 -11.06
CA PHE A 185 9.04 -15.47 -9.87
C PHE A 185 8.24 -16.04 -8.70
N VAL A 186 6.95 -15.72 -8.58
CA VAL A 186 6.05 -16.35 -7.60
C VAL A 186 5.92 -17.85 -7.86
N LEU A 187 5.84 -18.27 -9.14
CA LEU A 187 5.73 -19.69 -9.49
C LEU A 187 7.02 -20.48 -9.22
N ILE A 188 8.19 -19.84 -9.23
CA ILE A 188 9.47 -20.50 -8.88
C ILE A 188 9.45 -21.04 -7.44
N ALA A 189 8.71 -20.43 -6.53
CA ALA A 189 8.58 -20.93 -5.15
C ALA A 189 7.99 -22.35 -5.09
N LEU A 190 7.21 -22.77 -6.10
CA LEU A 190 6.57 -24.10 -6.14
C LEU A 190 7.57 -25.26 -6.34
N LEU A 191 8.85 -24.97 -6.61
CA LEU A 191 9.91 -25.98 -6.72
C LEU A 191 10.35 -26.56 -5.34
N ASN A 192 9.74 -26.10 -4.24
CA ASN A 192 9.82 -26.67 -2.88
C ASN A 192 11.24 -26.90 -2.34
N THR A 193 12.20 -26.11 -2.80
CA THR A 193 13.61 -26.25 -2.46
C THR A 193 14.19 -24.91 -2.05
N TYR A 194 14.98 -24.88 -0.97
CA TYR A 194 15.53 -23.66 -0.39
C TYR A 194 16.17 -22.68 -1.40
N PRO A 195 17.05 -23.10 -2.33
CA PRO A 195 17.62 -22.16 -3.30
C PRO A 195 16.56 -21.48 -4.18
N TYR A 196 15.50 -22.20 -4.57
CA TYR A 196 14.43 -21.64 -5.38
C TYR A 196 13.53 -20.69 -4.60
N PHE A 197 13.32 -20.93 -3.30
CA PHE A 197 12.67 -19.96 -2.42
C PHE A 197 13.47 -18.65 -2.34
N VAL A 198 14.80 -18.74 -2.18
CA VAL A 198 15.67 -17.57 -2.12
C VAL A 198 15.67 -16.80 -3.45
N ILE A 199 15.76 -17.50 -4.58
CA ILE A 199 15.69 -16.90 -5.92
C ILE A 199 14.33 -16.22 -6.12
N SER A 200 13.24 -16.94 -5.84
CA SER A 200 11.87 -16.43 -5.93
C SER A 200 11.70 -15.16 -5.09
N ALA A 201 12.06 -15.18 -3.81
CA ALA A 201 11.92 -14.04 -2.91
C ALA A 201 12.76 -12.83 -3.35
N SER A 202 14.03 -13.05 -3.72
CA SER A 202 14.94 -11.98 -4.13
C SER A 202 14.51 -11.33 -5.44
N MET A 203 14.14 -12.15 -6.43
CA MET A 203 13.74 -11.67 -7.76
C MET A 203 12.34 -11.04 -7.74
N PHE A 204 11.41 -11.60 -6.95
CA PHE A 204 10.11 -10.96 -6.71
C PHE A 204 10.28 -9.62 -5.99
N GLY A 205 11.19 -9.54 -5.00
CA GLY A 205 11.59 -8.28 -4.37
C GLY A 205 12.10 -7.26 -5.37
N LEU A 206 13.01 -7.67 -6.27
CA LEU A 206 13.52 -6.81 -7.32
C LEU A 206 12.40 -6.31 -8.24
N ALA A 207 11.53 -7.20 -8.73
CA ALA A 207 10.37 -6.84 -9.55
C ALA A 207 9.44 -5.85 -8.83
N HIS A 208 9.17 -6.07 -7.54
CA HIS A 208 8.41 -5.15 -6.70
C HIS A 208 9.08 -3.76 -6.60
N GLY A 209 10.41 -3.71 -6.45
CA GLY A 209 11.17 -2.45 -6.46
C GLY A 209 11.01 -1.67 -7.77
N PHE A 210 11.09 -2.37 -8.92
CA PHE A 210 10.89 -1.77 -10.24
C PHE A 210 9.45 -1.27 -10.43
N GLN A 211 8.47 -2.09 -10.06
CA GLN A 211 7.06 -1.79 -10.15
C GLN A 211 6.69 -0.54 -9.31
N ASN A 212 7.16 -0.48 -8.06
CA ASN A 212 6.89 0.66 -7.17
C ASN A 212 7.52 1.96 -7.68
N THR A 213 8.75 1.95 -8.21
CA THR A 213 9.38 3.15 -8.77
C THR A 213 8.70 3.60 -10.07
N ALA A 214 8.51 2.69 -11.03
CA ALA A 214 7.89 3.00 -12.32
C ALA A 214 6.44 3.49 -12.15
N SER A 215 5.71 2.96 -11.17
CA SER A 215 4.32 3.34 -10.93
C SER A 215 4.14 4.83 -10.60
N ARG A 216 5.06 5.41 -9.81
CA ARG A 216 4.99 6.83 -9.42
C ARG A 216 5.25 7.75 -10.60
N VAL A 217 6.14 7.35 -11.51
CA VAL A 217 6.42 8.11 -12.74
C VAL A 217 5.20 8.07 -13.66
N MET A 218 4.63 6.88 -13.91
CA MET A 218 3.43 6.76 -14.73
C MET A 218 2.23 7.52 -14.16
N LEU A 219 2.06 7.52 -12.83
CA LEU A 219 0.98 8.27 -12.20
C LEU A 219 1.08 9.77 -12.48
N ARG A 220 2.31 10.31 -12.50
CA ARG A 220 2.57 11.70 -12.91
C ARG A 220 2.27 11.92 -14.39
N GLU A 221 2.63 10.99 -15.26
CA GLU A 221 2.36 11.08 -16.70
C GLU A 221 0.86 11.01 -17.03
N PHE A 222 0.07 10.24 -16.28
CA PHE A 222 -1.37 10.10 -16.53
C PHE A 222 -2.21 11.28 -16.04
N VAL A 223 -1.84 11.87 -14.90
CA VAL A 223 -2.69 12.86 -14.21
C VAL A 223 -2.16 14.29 -14.33
N GLY A 224 -0.89 14.47 -14.68
CA GLY A 224 -0.22 15.77 -14.65
C GLY A 224 0.09 16.24 -13.22
N VAL A 225 0.87 17.31 -13.09
CA VAL A 225 1.43 17.77 -11.81
C VAL A 225 0.34 18.35 -10.89
N ASP A 226 -0.66 19.02 -11.45
CA ASP A 226 -1.69 19.75 -10.68
C ASP A 226 -2.60 18.84 -9.83
N ASN A 227 -2.86 17.64 -10.34
CA ASN A 227 -3.72 16.65 -9.70
C ASN A 227 -2.93 15.47 -9.09
N LEU A 228 -1.59 15.50 -9.17
CA LEU A 228 -0.72 14.40 -8.75
C LEU A 228 -0.91 14.02 -7.27
N GLY A 229 -1.02 15.01 -6.36
CA GLY A 229 -1.20 14.75 -4.94
C GLY A 229 -2.51 14.00 -4.63
N SER A 230 -3.60 14.40 -5.28
CA SER A 230 -4.90 13.71 -5.14
C SER A 230 -4.83 12.30 -5.74
N ALA A 231 -4.21 12.13 -6.91
CA ALA A 231 -4.06 10.81 -7.54
C ALA A 231 -3.17 9.85 -6.74
N ILE A 232 -2.04 10.33 -6.20
CA ILE A 232 -1.17 9.55 -5.31
C ILE A 232 -1.95 9.01 -4.12
N GLY A 233 -2.77 9.83 -3.48
CA GLY A 233 -3.51 9.34 -2.34
C GLY A 233 -4.65 8.38 -2.73
N ILE A 234 -5.32 8.56 -3.88
CA ILE A 234 -6.33 7.59 -4.37
C ILE A 234 -5.63 6.25 -4.64
N TYR A 235 -4.52 6.30 -5.37
CA TYR A 235 -3.70 5.14 -5.71
C TYR A 235 -3.23 4.39 -4.46
N SER A 236 -2.73 5.12 -3.46
CA SER A 236 -2.29 4.53 -2.19
C SER A 236 -3.45 4.05 -1.32
N ALA A 237 -4.62 4.70 -1.35
CA ALA A 237 -5.80 4.27 -0.59
C ALA A 237 -6.35 2.95 -1.13
N ILE A 238 -6.49 2.83 -2.46
CA ILE A 238 -6.87 1.57 -3.12
C ILE A 238 -5.82 0.50 -2.83
N GLY A 239 -4.55 0.87 -2.84
CA GLY A 239 -3.47 -0.03 -2.46
C GLY A 239 -3.57 -0.54 -1.03
N GLY A 240 -3.83 0.33 -0.06
CA GLY A 240 -4.02 -0.07 1.34
C GLY A 240 -5.22 -1.01 1.54
N VAL A 241 -6.32 -0.78 0.81
CA VAL A 241 -7.47 -1.71 0.82
C VAL A 241 -7.08 -3.08 0.25
N ALA A 242 -6.35 -3.09 -0.87
CA ALA A 242 -5.86 -4.34 -1.45
C ALA A 242 -4.89 -5.08 -0.52
N ASP A 243 -4.04 -4.36 0.21
CA ASP A 243 -3.06 -4.94 1.15
C ASP A 243 -3.76 -5.60 2.35
N LEU A 244 -4.90 -5.04 2.79
CA LEU A 244 -5.74 -5.67 3.80
C LEU A 244 -6.43 -6.94 3.27
N ILE A 245 -6.96 -6.88 2.04
CA ILE A 245 -7.70 -7.98 1.44
C ILE A 245 -6.77 -9.15 1.07
N GLY A 246 -5.54 -8.88 0.65
CA GLY A 246 -4.60 -9.89 0.14
C GLY A 246 -4.40 -11.07 1.08
N PRO A 247 -3.90 -10.86 2.32
CA PRO A 247 -3.72 -11.92 3.30
C PRO A 247 -5.01 -12.63 3.70
N ILE A 248 -6.14 -11.91 3.78
CA ILE A 248 -7.45 -12.49 4.12
C ILE A 248 -7.88 -13.48 3.03
N VAL A 249 -7.77 -13.06 1.76
CA VAL A 249 -8.07 -13.90 0.62
C VAL A 249 -7.13 -15.11 0.62
N ALA A 250 -5.82 -14.90 0.74
CA ALA A 250 -4.83 -15.98 0.79
C ALA A 250 -5.11 -16.99 1.92
N GLY A 251 -5.51 -16.52 3.11
CA GLY A 251 -5.91 -17.37 4.22
C GLY A 251 -7.15 -18.19 3.94
N SER A 252 -8.22 -17.56 3.45
CA SER A 252 -9.43 -18.28 3.08
C SER A 252 -9.19 -19.34 1.98
N LEU A 253 -8.29 -19.05 1.03
CA LEU A 253 -7.89 -20.00 -0.02
C LEU A 253 -7.13 -21.19 0.55
N TYR A 254 -6.21 -20.93 1.49
CA TYR A 254 -5.46 -21.96 2.18
C TYR A 254 -6.39 -22.85 3.02
N ASP A 255 -7.32 -22.25 3.76
CA ASP A 255 -8.28 -22.97 4.60
C ASP A 255 -9.21 -23.86 3.76
N ALA A 256 -9.61 -23.40 2.58
CA ALA A 256 -10.46 -24.17 1.67
C ALA A 256 -9.71 -25.30 0.94
N SER A 257 -8.44 -25.07 0.55
CA SER A 257 -7.68 -25.99 -0.30
C SER A 257 -6.73 -26.91 0.46
N GLY A 258 -6.38 -26.55 1.70
CA GLY A 258 -5.37 -27.24 2.52
C GLY A 258 -3.95 -27.21 1.96
N THR A 259 -3.70 -26.50 0.86
CA THR A 259 -2.44 -26.57 0.10
C THR A 259 -1.92 -25.16 -0.20
N PHE A 260 -0.65 -24.90 0.12
CA PHE A 260 0.00 -23.62 -0.15
C PHE A 260 0.11 -23.30 -1.65
N SER A 261 0.30 -24.30 -2.50
CA SER A 261 0.47 -24.13 -3.94
C SER A 261 -0.67 -23.34 -4.60
N VAL A 262 -1.91 -23.51 -4.12
CA VAL A 262 -3.09 -22.80 -4.65
C VAL A 262 -2.97 -21.28 -4.43
N VAL A 263 -2.44 -20.87 -3.27
CA VAL A 263 -2.21 -19.45 -2.95
C VAL A 263 -1.19 -18.84 -3.92
N PHE A 264 -0.11 -19.55 -4.23
CA PHE A 264 0.91 -19.09 -5.19
C PHE A 264 0.37 -19.04 -6.62
N TYR A 265 -0.43 -20.02 -7.05
CA TYR A 265 -1.07 -19.99 -8.37
C TYR A 265 -2.02 -18.79 -8.50
N ILE A 266 -2.87 -18.54 -7.51
CA ILE A 266 -3.83 -17.44 -7.57
C ILE A 266 -3.11 -16.09 -7.51
N SER A 267 -2.02 -15.98 -6.74
CA SER A 267 -1.16 -14.79 -6.72
C SER A 267 -0.49 -14.54 -8.08
N ALA A 268 0.01 -15.59 -8.73
CA ALA A 268 0.58 -15.48 -10.07
C ALA A 268 -0.47 -15.07 -11.11
N VAL A 269 -1.68 -15.66 -11.04
CA VAL A 269 -2.81 -15.30 -11.91
C VAL A 269 -3.22 -13.84 -11.68
N SER A 270 -3.29 -13.35 -10.44
CA SER A 270 -3.68 -11.96 -10.19
C SER A 270 -2.65 -10.97 -10.77
N SER A 271 -1.35 -11.22 -10.60
CA SER A 271 -0.30 -10.43 -11.26
C SER A 271 -0.39 -10.50 -12.79
N PHE A 272 -0.68 -11.69 -13.34
CA PHE A 272 -0.80 -11.86 -14.79
C PHE A 272 -2.02 -11.14 -15.37
N VAL A 273 -3.15 -11.13 -14.65
CA VAL A 273 -4.33 -10.33 -15.01
C VAL A 273 -4.00 -8.84 -14.98
N GLY A 274 -3.23 -8.37 -13.99
CA GLY A 274 -2.73 -7.00 -13.95
C GLY A 274 -1.83 -6.64 -15.14
N PHE A 275 -0.93 -7.55 -15.52
CA PHE A 275 -0.10 -7.43 -16.72
C PHE A 275 -0.94 -7.34 -18.00
N LEU A 276 -1.88 -8.27 -18.19
CA LEU A 276 -2.74 -8.32 -19.37
C LEU A 276 -3.64 -7.09 -19.46
N ALA A 277 -4.17 -6.62 -18.32
CA ALA A 277 -4.88 -5.37 -18.24
C ALA A 277 -3.96 -4.24 -18.72
N MET A 278 -2.77 -4.06 -18.14
CA MET A 278 -1.84 -2.98 -18.52
C MET A 278 -1.47 -3.00 -20.00
N LEU A 279 -1.37 -4.16 -20.64
CA LEU A 279 -1.11 -4.28 -22.07
C LEU A 279 -2.20 -3.63 -22.95
N LEU A 280 -3.42 -3.51 -22.43
CA LEU A 280 -4.53 -2.80 -23.09
C LEU A 280 -4.47 -1.27 -22.90
N ALA A 281 -3.61 -0.76 -22.00
CA ALA A 281 -3.47 0.66 -21.71
C ALA A 281 -3.08 1.51 -22.94
N PRO A 282 -2.15 1.09 -23.83
CA PRO A 282 -1.85 1.84 -25.05
C PRO A 282 -3.03 1.94 -26.03
N GLN A 283 -3.94 0.95 -26.06
CA GLN A 283 -5.18 1.06 -26.85
C GLN A 283 -6.13 2.08 -26.25
N LEU A 284 -6.19 2.10 -24.92
CA LEU A 284 -6.90 3.12 -24.16
C LEU A 284 -6.30 4.52 -24.41
N LYS A 285 -4.98 4.68 -24.66
CA LYS A 285 -4.42 6.00 -25.00
C LYS A 285 -5.06 6.65 -26.23
N LYS A 286 -5.52 5.85 -27.21
CA LYS A 286 -6.12 6.34 -28.47
C LYS A 286 -7.56 6.84 -28.33
N ILE A 287 -8.26 6.45 -27.26
CA ILE A 287 -9.70 6.68 -27.10
C ILE A 287 -9.95 7.93 -26.22
N GLU A 288 -8.91 8.53 -25.62
CA GLU A 288 -9.14 9.53 -24.56
C GLU A 288 -9.37 10.88 -25.21
N PRO A 289 -10.45 11.59 -24.87
CA PRO A 289 -10.44 13.03 -25.01
C PRO A 289 -9.29 13.53 -24.15
N GLY A 290 -8.25 14.07 -24.78
CA GLY A 290 -7.08 14.57 -24.09
C GLY A 290 -7.54 15.45 -22.93
N ILE A 291 -7.04 15.18 -21.73
CA ILE A 291 -7.03 16.21 -20.69
C ILE A 291 -6.18 17.31 -21.31
N HIS A 292 -6.83 18.32 -21.88
CA HIS A 292 -6.18 19.52 -22.35
C HIS A 292 -5.51 20.13 -21.12
N THR A 293 -4.24 19.82 -20.90
CA THR A 293 -3.34 20.77 -20.30
C THR A 293 -3.30 21.91 -21.30
N GLU A 294 -4.14 22.92 -21.07
CA GLU A 294 -3.86 24.26 -21.56
C GLU A 294 -2.48 24.61 -21.02
N ILE A 295 -1.45 24.35 -21.83
CA ILE A 295 -0.19 25.03 -21.67
C ILE A 295 -0.53 26.46 -22.05
N SER A 296 -0.80 27.29 -21.04
CA SER A 296 -0.75 28.73 -21.17
C SER A 296 0.67 29.06 -21.62
N VAL A 297 0.84 29.11 -22.95
CA VAL A 297 1.94 29.82 -23.59
C VAL A 297 1.67 31.28 -23.26
N ASP A 298 2.08 31.71 -22.08
CA ASP A 298 2.20 33.13 -21.77
C ASP A 298 3.32 33.65 -22.67
N ASN A 299 2.93 34.13 -23.83
CA ASN A 299 3.72 35.04 -24.65
C ASN A 299 3.94 36.32 -23.84
N VAL A 300 5.12 36.48 -23.24
CA VAL A 300 5.77 37.78 -23.02
C VAL A 300 7.27 37.61 -23.16
#